data_AF-B1FQN4-F1
#
_entry.id   AF-B1FQN4-F1
#
_cell.length_a   1.000
_cell.length_b   1.000
_cell.length_c   1.000
_cell.angle_alpha   90.00
_cell.angle_beta   90.00
_cell.angle_gamma   90.00
#
_symmetry.space_group_name_H-M   'P 1'
#
loop_
_entity.id
_entity.type
_entity.pdbx_description
1 polymer ?
#
loop_
_entity_poly.entity_id
_entity_poly.type
_entity_poly.pdbx_seq_one_letter_code
_entity_poly.pdbx_strand_id
1 'polypeptide(L)'
;MKPTPFDPPGAPAAMPYALWIDVPRLVTAHYTDMPAPSVPAQRVTFGTSGHRGSALTRSFNIRFDVAFACDTDHDRHGIVTRSDGLLPPNHYLAVLVDYLSAHRSRWPARAAIGKSVVCSGMIDRVARARDREVYEVPVGFKWFVGGLLDGTLGFAGEESAGATCLQLDGQPWTTDKDGIVPALLSAEMTIRTGRDPAELYRGLAHQFGASAERRGQATATREQRALLARLTPHQFTHTELAGEAIVRILDRASGNRAAIGGIKVMTEHGWFVARPSGTEDLYRIYAESFNGEDHVARIVSDAQSMVDAVLEAGTRDPRAARAPDMRTGRPRITRAVSARGRRRSRR
;
A
#
# COMPACT_ATOMS: atom_id res chain seq x y z
N MET A 1 -14.66 5.35 -61.23
CA MET A 1 -13.53 4.42 -61.47
C MET A 1 -14.08 3.13 -62.04
N LYS A 2 -13.48 2.57 -63.10
CA LYS A 2 -13.84 1.25 -63.61
C LYS A 2 -13.36 0.17 -62.61
N PRO A 3 -14.12 -0.90 -62.38
CA PRO A 3 -13.70 -1.97 -61.47
C PRO A 3 -12.48 -2.71 -62.04
N THR A 4 -11.52 -3.03 -61.17
CA THR A 4 -10.34 -3.84 -61.48
C THR A 4 -10.66 -5.34 -61.45
N PRO A 5 -9.85 -6.21 -62.08
CA PRO A 5 -10.24 -7.59 -62.43
C PRO A 5 -10.30 -8.58 -61.25
N PHE A 6 -10.18 -8.11 -60.01
CA PHE A 6 -9.99 -8.97 -58.83
C PHE A 6 -11.12 -8.94 -57.80
N ASP A 7 -12.21 -8.21 -58.02
CA ASP A 7 -13.35 -8.24 -57.10
C ASP A 7 -14.27 -9.44 -57.41
N PRO A 8 -14.55 -10.33 -56.44
CA PRO A 8 -15.45 -11.45 -56.66
C PRO A 8 -16.89 -10.97 -56.92
N PRO A 9 -17.63 -11.63 -57.82
CA PRO A 9 -19.00 -11.24 -58.16
C PRO A 9 -19.91 -11.37 -56.92
N GLY A 10 -20.48 -10.24 -56.49
CA GLY A 10 -21.37 -10.17 -55.32
C GLY A 10 -20.74 -9.57 -54.06
N ALA A 11 -19.48 -9.11 -54.09
CA ALA A 11 -18.94 -8.28 -53.01
C ALA A 11 -19.77 -6.99 -52.90
N PRO A 12 -20.20 -6.57 -51.70
CA PRO A 12 -20.85 -5.27 -51.52
C PRO A 12 -19.94 -4.19 -52.09
N ALA A 13 -20.51 -3.22 -52.81
CA ALA A 13 -19.75 -2.11 -53.36
C ALA A 13 -18.86 -1.54 -52.26
N ALA A 14 -17.54 -1.54 -52.49
CA ALA A 14 -16.58 -1.08 -51.51
C ALA A 14 -17.03 0.28 -50.98
N MET A 15 -17.15 0.40 -49.66
CA MET A 15 -17.56 1.64 -49.00
C MET A 15 -16.73 2.78 -49.61
N PRO A 16 -17.36 3.87 -50.11
CA PRO A 16 -16.64 5.02 -50.60
C PRO A 16 -15.52 5.41 -49.63
N TYR A 17 -14.31 5.68 -50.11
CA TYR A 17 -13.19 6.07 -49.25
C TYR A 17 -13.52 7.24 -48.30
N ALA A 18 -14.46 8.12 -48.68
CA ALA A 18 -14.96 9.20 -47.83
C ALA A 18 -15.71 8.72 -46.57
N LEU A 19 -16.15 7.47 -46.52
CA LEU A 19 -16.79 6.83 -45.35
C LEU A 19 -15.78 6.05 -44.50
N TRP A 20 -14.51 5.97 -44.92
CA TRP A 20 -13.48 5.29 -44.15
C TRP A 20 -13.02 6.19 -43.00
N ILE A 21 -12.68 5.57 -41.88
CA ILE A 21 -12.08 6.32 -40.78
C ILE A 21 -10.68 6.77 -41.18
N ASP A 22 -10.44 8.07 -41.11
CA ASP A 22 -9.11 8.65 -41.27
C ASP A 22 -8.30 8.37 -40.01
N VAL A 23 -7.57 7.26 -40.02
CA VAL A 23 -6.76 6.80 -38.88
C VAL A 23 -5.70 7.85 -38.49
N PRO A 24 -4.91 8.42 -39.42
CA PRO A 24 -3.99 9.51 -39.09
C PRO A 24 -4.66 10.69 -38.37
N ARG A 25 -5.82 11.13 -38.85
CA ARG A 25 -6.58 12.21 -38.20
C ARG A 25 -7.13 11.82 -36.84
N LEU A 26 -7.66 10.61 -36.69
CA LEU A 26 -8.16 10.09 -35.42
C LEU A 26 -7.05 10.02 -34.37
N VAL A 27 -5.88 9.48 -34.75
CA VAL A 27 -4.68 9.43 -33.90
C VAL A 27 -4.23 10.84 -33.55
N THR A 28 -4.09 11.73 -34.54
CA THR A 28 -3.71 13.12 -34.31
C THR A 28 -4.67 13.81 -33.34
N ALA A 29 -5.97 13.69 -33.54
CA ALA A 29 -6.99 14.23 -32.63
C ALA A 29 -6.83 13.68 -31.21
N HIS A 30 -6.56 12.38 -31.06
CA HIS A 30 -6.41 11.76 -29.74
C HIS A 30 -5.29 12.41 -28.92
N TYR A 31 -4.16 12.75 -29.56
CA TYR A 31 -3.01 13.35 -28.89
C TYR A 31 -3.08 14.89 -28.79
N THR A 32 -3.74 15.55 -29.74
CA THR A 32 -3.65 17.02 -29.89
C THR A 32 -4.89 17.78 -29.41
N ASP A 33 -6.09 17.21 -29.60
CA ASP A 33 -7.32 17.89 -29.22
C ASP A 33 -7.55 17.87 -27.71
N MET A 34 -8.09 18.99 -27.20
CA MET A 34 -8.39 19.19 -25.78
C MET A 34 -9.90 19.09 -25.51
N PRO A 35 -10.34 18.10 -24.71
CA PRO A 35 -11.71 18.08 -24.20
C PRO A 35 -12.01 19.33 -23.36
N ALA A 36 -13.20 19.88 -23.54
CA ALA A 36 -13.74 20.97 -22.73
C ALA A 36 -14.82 20.42 -21.78
N PRO A 37 -14.56 20.31 -20.45
CA PRO A 37 -15.53 19.78 -19.50
C PRO A 37 -16.84 20.59 -19.42
N SER A 38 -16.81 21.87 -19.81
CA SER A 38 -18.01 22.71 -19.94
C SER A 38 -18.98 22.23 -21.02
N VAL A 39 -18.51 21.43 -21.99
CA VAL A 39 -19.32 20.90 -23.09
C VAL A 39 -19.76 19.46 -22.76
N PRO A 40 -21.06 19.20 -22.47
CA PRO A 40 -21.53 17.88 -22.04
C PRO A 40 -21.17 16.73 -22.98
N ALA A 41 -21.17 16.96 -24.30
CA ALA A 41 -20.84 15.94 -25.30
C ALA A 41 -19.36 15.51 -25.32
N GLN A 42 -18.46 16.31 -24.72
CA GLN A 42 -17.03 16.01 -24.62
C GLN A 42 -16.67 15.35 -23.27
N ARG A 43 -17.65 15.22 -22.37
CA ARG A 43 -17.44 14.57 -21.08
C ARG A 43 -17.31 13.07 -21.25
N VAL A 44 -16.54 12.45 -20.37
CA VAL A 44 -16.43 11.01 -20.26
C VAL A 44 -17.79 10.40 -19.92
N THR A 45 -18.23 9.43 -20.72
CA THR A 45 -19.43 8.63 -20.46
C THR A 45 -19.09 7.15 -20.46
N PHE A 46 -19.41 6.46 -19.36
CA PHE A 46 -19.26 5.01 -19.23
C PHE A 46 -20.56 4.31 -19.65
N GLY A 47 -20.45 3.33 -20.54
CA GLY A 47 -21.53 2.39 -20.88
C GLY A 47 -21.26 0.99 -20.33
N THR A 48 -22.21 0.08 -20.50
CA THR A 48 -22.12 -1.32 -20.03
C THR A 48 -20.96 -2.14 -20.62
N SER A 49 -20.29 -1.63 -21.66
CA SER A 49 -19.18 -2.29 -22.36
C SER A 49 -17.90 -1.44 -22.42
N GLY A 50 -17.74 -0.49 -21.49
CA GLY A 50 -16.56 0.39 -21.41
C GLY A 50 -16.81 1.83 -21.89
N HIS A 51 -15.72 2.54 -22.18
CA HIS A 51 -15.75 3.95 -22.59
C HIS A 51 -16.46 4.10 -23.93
N ARG A 52 -17.47 4.98 -24.01
CA ARG A 52 -18.05 5.39 -25.30
C ARG A 52 -17.46 6.74 -25.67
N GLY A 53 -16.74 6.80 -26.79
CA GLY A 53 -16.21 8.06 -27.29
C GLY A 53 -15.31 7.93 -28.51
N SER A 54 -15.06 9.07 -29.15
CA SER A 54 -14.08 9.21 -30.23
C SER A 54 -13.20 10.42 -29.95
N ALA A 55 -11.94 10.33 -30.36
CA ALA A 55 -11.03 11.47 -30.32
C ALA A 55 -11.53 12.62 -31.21
N LEU A 56 -12.23 12.31 -32.30
CA LEU A 56 -12.80 13.31 -33.22
C LEU A 56 -13.91 14.15 -32.55
N THR A 57 -14.59 13.60 -31.54
CA THR A 57 -15.63 14.29 -30.77
C THR A 57 -15.12 14.81 -29.43
N ARG A 58 -13.81 14.72 -29.18
CA ARG A 58 -13.15 15.14 -27.94
C ARG A 58 -13.67 14.45 -26.67
N SER A 59 -14.29 13.27 -26.82
CA SER A 59 -14.82 12.48 -25.71
C SER A 59 -13.87 11.34 -25.30
N PHE A 60 -12.72 11.21 -25.97
CA PHE A 60 -11.68 10.20 -25.71
C PHE A 60 -10.30 10.63 -26.24
N ASN A 61 -9.56 11.41 -25.45
CA ASN A 61 -8.27 12.04 -25.82
C ASN A 61 -7.25 11.84 -24.69
N ILE A 62 -5.95 12.02 -24.96
CA ILE A 62 -4.85 11.57 -24.08
C ILE A 62 -4.69 12.36 -22.77
N ARG A 63 -5.44 13.45 -22.54
CA ARG A 63 -5.25 14.28 -21.35
C ARG A 63 -6.30 13.99 -20.28
N PHE A 64 -5.85 13.38 -19.19
CA PHE A 64 -6.57 13.29 -17.93
C PHE A 64 -5.83 14.11 -16.88
N ASP A 65 -6.55 14.87 -16.06
CA ASP A 65 -5.97 15.62 -14.94
C ASP A 65 -5.39 14.65 -13.89
N VAL A 66 -6.11 13.55 -13.66
CA VAL A 66 -5.70 12.40 -12.88
C VAL A 66 -6.28 11.13 -13.52
N ALA A 67 -5.50 10.05 -13.53
CA ALA A 67 -5.96 8.73 -13.92
C ALA A 67 -5.63 7.73 -12.81
N PHE A 68 -6.37 6.64 -12.75
CA PHE A 68 -6.13 5.59 -11.78
C PHE A 68 -6.44 4.22 -12.35
N ALA A 69 -5.83 3.19 -11.75
CA ALA A 69 -6.10 1.80 -12.04
C ALA A 69 -6.21 1.03 -10.74
N CYS A 70 -6.98 -0.05 -10.76
CA CYS A 70 -7.04 -1.03 -9.69
C CYS A 70 -6.53 -2.37 -10.21
N ASP A 71 -6.08 -3.25 -9.31
CA ASP A 71 -5.78 -4.63 -9.65
C ASP A 71 -7.06 -5.48 -9.78
N THR A 72 -6.90 -6.79 -10.04
CA THR A 72 -8.00 -7.65 -10.49
C THR A 72 -9.15 -7.78 -9.49
N ASP A 73 -8.85 -7.82 -8.20
CA ASP A 73 -9.79 -7.86 -7.08
C ASP A 73 -10.15 -6.47 -6.55
N HIS A 74 -9.60 -5.41 -7.15
CA HIS A 74 -9.87 -4.00 -6.84
C HIS A 74 -9.59 -3.61 -5.38
N ASP A 75 -8.65 -4.29 -4.73
CA ASP A 75 -8.25 -4.00 -3.35
C ASP A 75 -7.04 -3.03 -3.30
N ARG A 76 -6.34 -2.83 -4.42
CA ARG A 76 -5.23 -1.88 -4.56
C ARG A 76 -5.49 -0.82 -5.59
N HIS A 77 -4.72 0.27 -5.49
CA HIS A 77 -4.82 1.42 -6.38
C HIS A 77 -3.45 1.84 -6.94
N GLY A 78 -3.44 2.32 -8.17
CA GLY A 78 -2.34 3.06 -8.77
C GLY A 78 -2.85 4.41 -9.25
N ILE A 79 -2.16 5.50 -8.89
CA ILE A 79 -2.57 6.87 -9.23
C ILE A 79 -1.55 7.46 -10.20
N VAL A 80 -2.02 7.89 -11.36
CA VAL A 80 -1.24 8.57 -12.39
C VAL A 80 -1.66 10.03 -12.41
N THR A 81 -0.69 10.91 -12.19
CA THR A 81 -0.86 12.36 -12.13
C THR A 81 -0.27 13.03 -13.36
N ARG A 82 -0.76 14.22 -13.69
CA ARG A 82 -0.20 15.00 -14.79
C ARG A 82 1.22 15.47 -14.49
N SER A 83 1.51 15.80 -13.22
CA SER A 83 2.80 16.38 -12.85
C SER A 83 3.94 15.37 -12.78
N ASP A 84 3.74 14.19 -12.17
CA ASP A 84 4.84 13.22 -11.93
C ASP A 84 4.55 11.80 -12.48
N GLY A 85 3.44 11.59 -13.19
CA GLY A 85 3.06 10.26 -13.70
C GLY A 85 2.60 9.33 -12.57
N LEU A 86 3.01 8.05 -12.62
CA LEU A 86 2.62 7.07 -11.61
C LEU A 86 3.25 7.41 -10.25
N LEU A 87 2.42 7.79 -9.29
CA LEU A 87 2.85 8.18 -7.96
C LEU A 87 3.23 6.94 -7.13
N PRO A 88 4.39 6.95 -6.42
CA PRO A 88 4.73 5.88 -5.51
C PRO A 88 3.66 5.68 -4.42
N PRO A 89 3.34 4.43 -4.03
CA PRO A 89 2.26 4.17 -3.07
C PRO A 89 2.41 4.93 -1.75
N ASN A 90 3.60 4.91 -1.13
CA ASN A 90 3.85 5.63 0.12
C ASN A 90 3.62 7.14 0.01
N HIS A 91 3.94 7.74 -1.15
CA HIS A 91 3.70 9.16 -1.39
C HIS A 91 2.19 9.44 -1.39
N TYR A 92 1.42 8.60 -2.07
CA TYR A 92 -0.03 8.75 -2.11
C TYR A 92 -0.70 8.50 -0.76
N LEU A 93 -0.23 7.52 0.01
CA LEU A 93 -0.72 7.27 1.38
C LEU A 93 -0.49 8.48 2.29
N ALA A 94 0.68 9.13 2.21
CA ALA A 94 0.94 10.36 2.97
C ALA A 94 -0.03 11.50 2.60
N VAL A 95 -0.31 11.66 1.30
CA VAL A 95 -1.28 12.65 0.80
C VAL A 95 -2.70 12.32 1.24
N LEU A 96 -3.11 11.05 1.21
CA LEU A 96 -4.39 10.59 1.73
C LEU A 96 -4.54 10.95 3.21
N VAL A 97 -3.54 10.64 4.03
CA VAL A 97 -3.56 10.94 5.47
C VAL A 97 -3.68 12.44 5.72
N ASP A 98 -2.90 13.26 5.02
CA ASP A 98 -2.96 14.72 5.12
C ASP A 98 -4.36 15.25 4.76
N TYR A 99 -4.84 14.86 3.57
CA TYR A 99 -6.09 15.35 3.01
C TYR A 99 -7.30 14.90 3.84
N LEU A 100 -7.38 13.62 4.18
CA LEU A 100 -8.50 13.07 4.96
C LEU A 100 -8.56 13.70 6.35
N SER A 101 -7.41 13.86 7.01
CA SER A 101 -7.36 14.50 8.33
C SER A 101 -7.85 15.95 8.31
N ALA A 102 -7.63 16.65 7.19
CA ALA A 102 -8.09 18.03 6.98
C ALA A 102 -9.57 18.15 6.55
N HIS A 103 -10.10 17.16 5.83
CA HIS A 103 -11.40 17.25 5.14
C HIS A 103 -12.46 16.27 5.66
N ARG A 104 -12.25 15.68 6.83
CA ARG A 104 -13.18 14.76 7.48
C ARG A 104 -13.55 15.25 8.88
N SER A 105 -14.14 16.44 8.96
CA SER A 105 -14.50 17.13 10.22
C SER A 105 -15.46 16.36 11.13
N ARG A 106 -16.20 15.40 10.59
CA ARG A 106 -17.13 14.53 11.34
C ARG A 106 -16.49 13.25 11.87
N TRP A 107 -15.22 12.98 11.53
CA TRP A 107 -14.52 11.85 12.11
C TRP A 107 -14.30 12.06 13.61
N PRO A 108 -14.37 11.00 14.43
CA PRO A 108 -14.03 11.10 15.84
C PRO A 108 -12.65 11.74 16.04
N ALA A 109 -12.50 12.59 17.07
CA ALA A 109 -11.20 13.14 17.42
C ALA A 109 -10.16 12.03 17.71
N ARG A 110 -10.63 10.93 18.30
CA ARG A 110 -9.84 9.71 18.58
C ARG A 110 -9.47 8.86 17.36
N ALA A 111 -9.98 9.19 16.17
CA ALA A 111 -9.73 8.39 14.98
C ALA A 111 -8.24 8.51 14.58
N ALA A 112 -7.49 7.43 14.78
CA ALA A 112 -6.07 7.33 14.52
C ALA A 112 -5.78 6.89 13.07
N ILE A 113 -4.52 6.96 12.68
CA ILE A 113 -3.99 6.58 11.36
C ILE A 113 -3.29 5.23 11.49
N GLY A 114 -3.89 4.19 10.93
CA GLY A 114 -3.31 2.85 10.84
C GLY A 114 -2.29 2.76 9.71
N LYS A 115 -1.08 2.26 10.00
CA LYS A 115 -0.06 1.96 8.97
C LYS A 115 0.73 0.70 9.29
N SER A 116 1.25 0.03 8.27
CA SER A 116 2.19 -1.09 8.46
C SER A 116 3.57 -0.56 8.90
N VAL A 117 4.35 -1.37 9.61
CA VAL A 117 5.71 -1.02 10.08
C VAL A 117 6.69 -0.65 8.97
N VAL A 118 6.40 -1.01 7.71
CA VAL A 118 7.23 -0.72 6.53
C VAL A 118 6.68 0.42 5.68
N CYS A 119 5.55 1.04 6.08
CA CYS A 119 5.08 2.27 5.48
C CYS A 119 6.00 3.45 5.85
N SER A 120 6.13 4.39 4.92
CA SER A 120 6.98 5.59 5.04
C SER A 120 6.80 6.33 6.36
N GLY A 121 7.91 6.85 6.89
CA GLY A 121 7.99 7.77 8.02
C GLY A 121 7.33 9.12 7.74
N MET A 122 7.07 9.44 6.45
CA MET A 122 6.34 10.63 6.05
C MET A 122 4.93 10.62 6.65
N ILE A 123 4.29 9.45 6.73
CA ILE A 123 2.96 9.29 7.33
C ILE A 123 2.99 9.71 8.81
N ASP A 124 4.05 9.39 9.56
CA ASP A 124 4.19 9.81 10.96
C ASP A 124 4.35 11.31 11.10
N ARG A 125 5.16 11.93 10.23
CA ARG A 125 5.38 13.39 10.22
C ARG A 125 4.07 14.12 9.91
N VAL A 126 3.34 13.65 8.90
CA VAL A 126 2.04 14.21 8.47
C VAL A 126 0.97 14.01 9.55
N ALA A 127 0.81 12.79 10.07
CA ALA A 127 -0.20 12.51 11.09
C ALA A 127 0.03 13.37 12.35
N ARG A 128 1.28 13.50 12.79
CA ARG A 128 1.64 14.39 13.91
C ARG A 128 1.28 15.85 13.62
N ALA A 129 1.57 16.34 12.41
CA ALA A 129 1.22 17.72 12.02
C ALA A 129 -0.30 17.97 11.90
N ARG A 130 -1.10 16.89 11.81
CA ARG A 130 -2.56 16.93 11.78
C ARG A 130 -3.20 16.54 13.11
N ASP A 131 -2.41 16.49 14.19
CA ASP A 131 -2.84 16.09 15.53
C ASP A 131 -3.56 14.72 15.55
N ARG A 132 -3.06 13.77 14.73
CA ARG A 132 -3.55 12.39 14.68
C ARG A 132 -2.52 11.42 15.25
N GLU A 133 -3.00 10.49 16.05
CA GLU A 133 -2.21 9.37 16.55
C GLU A 133 -1.91 8.37 15.42
N VAL A 134 -0.71 7.80 15.41
CA VAL A 134 -0.32 6.73 14.50
C VAL A 134 -0.42 5.39 15.20
N TYR A 135 -1.22 4.49 14.64
CA TYR A 135 -1.35 3.11 15.08
C TYR A 135 -0.56 2.18 14.15
N GLU A 136 0.72 1.99 14.46
CA GLU A 136 1.62 1.16 13.66
C GLU A 136 1.49 -0.33 14.02
N VAL A 137 1.34 -1.18 13.00
CA VAL A 137 1.13 -2.64 13.16
C VAL A 137 2.08 -3.43 12.25
N PRO A 138 2.30 -4.73 12.49
CA PRO A 138 3.08 -5.57 11.57
C PRO A 138 2.45 -5.59 10.16
N VAL A 139 3.20 -6.04 9.16
CA VAL A 139 2.65 -6.23 7.80
C VAL A 139 1.46 -7.20 7.82
N GLY A 140 0.40 -6.83 7.10
CA GLY A 140 -0.84 -7.57 6.95
C GLY A 140 -2.06 -6.75 7.35
N PHE A 141 -2.93 -6.47 6.38
CA PHE A 141 -4.13 -5.64 6.58
C PHE A 141 -5.09 -6.10 7.69
N LYS A 142 -5.07 -7.40 8.04
CA LYS A 142 -5.88 -8.00 9.12
C LYS A 142 -5.79 -7.26 10.46
N TRP A 143 -4.69 -6.57 10.72
CA TRP A 143 -4.47 -5.83 11.97
C TRP A 143 -5.33 -4.56 12.10
N PHE A 144 -5.87 -4.05 10.99
CA PHE A 144 -6.69 -2.84 10.98
C PHE A 144 -8.19 -3.11 11.11
N VAL A 145 -8.65 -4.32 10.80
CA VAL A 145 -10.08 -4.70 10.73
C VAL A 145 -10.86 -4.27 11.97
N GLY A 146 -10.35 -4.61 13.17
CA GLY A 146 -11.02 -4.28 14.43
C GLY A 146 -11.16 -2.77 14.63
N GLY A 147 -10.09 -2.01 14.34
CA GLY A 147 -10.09 -0.56 14.54
C GLY A 147 -10.89 0.22 13.49
N LEU A 148 -11.03 -0.32 12.29
CA LEU A 148 -11.94 0.22 11.27
C LEU A 148 -13.40 -0.03 11.69
N LEU A 149 -13.71 -1.23 12.17
CA LEU A 149 -15.06 -1.63 12.55
C LEU A 149 -15.62 -0.81 13.74
N ASP A 150 -14.77 -0.46 14.71
CA ASP A 150 -15.15 0.32 15.90
C ASP A 150 -14.90 1.85 15.77
N GLY A 151 -14.40 2.27 14.61
CA GLY A 151 -14.09 3.67 14.28
C GLY A 151 -12.92 4.28 15.06
N THR A 152 -12.06 3.47 15.70
CA THR A 152 -10.79 3.95 16.28
C THR A 152 -9.75 4.28 15.21
N LEU A 153 -9.83 3.68 14.03
CA LEU A 153 -8.97 3.99 12.89
C LEU A 153 -9.78 4.71 11.81
N GLY A 154 -9.42 5.98 11.56
CA GLY A 154 -10.00 6.78 10.47
C GLY A 154 -9.50 6.33 9.10
N PHE A 155 -8.26 5.86 9.06
CA PHE A 155 -7.54 5.43 7.88
C PHE A 155 -6.70 4.20 8.20
N ALA A 156 -6.53 3.31 7.24
CA ALA A 156 -5.59 2.20 7.30
C ALA A 156 -4.91 2.01 5.94
N GLY A 157 -3.59 1.87 5.92
CA GLY A 157 -2.83 1.71 4.68
C GLY A 157 -1.60 0.80 4.79
N GLU A 158 -1.28 0.14 3.68
CA GLU A 158 -0.05 -0.62 3.46
C GLU A 158 0.71 -0.04 2.25
N GLU A 159 2.04 -0.05 2.32
CA GLU A 159 2.96 0.42 1.29
C GLU A 159 2.85 -0.35 -0.04
N SER A 160 2.13 -1.47 -0.02
CA SER A 160 1.74 -2.29 -1.17
C SER A 160 0.60 -1.71 -2.01
N ALA A 161 0.23 -0.43 -1.77
CA ALA A 161 -0.83 0.31 -2.45
C ALA A 161 -2.26 -0.15 -2.12
N GLY A 162 -2.45 -0.69 -0.92
CA GLY A 162 -3.77 -1.04 -0.38
C GLY A 162 -4.14 -0.13 0.79
N ALA A 163 -5.34 0.43 0.78
CA ALA A 163 -5.82 1.29 1.86
C ALA A 163 -7.34 1.27 1.98
N THR A 164 -7.86 1.79 3.10
CA THR A 164 -9.27 2.15 3.25
C THR A 164 -9.39 3.31 4.25
N CYS A 165 -10.55 3.94 4.29
CA CYS A 165 -10.88 4.96 5.28
C CYS A 165 -12.34 4.88 5.70
N LEU A 166 -12.66 5.50 6.82
CA LEU A 166 -14.05 5.66 7.25
C LEU A 166 -14.84 6.54 6.27
N GLN A 167 -16.16 6.37 6.29
CA GLN A 167 -17.09 7.24 5.60
C GLN A 167 -17.04 8.67 6.14
N LEU A 168 -17.71 9.60 5.45
CA LEU A 168 -17.77 11.00 5.87
C LEU A 168 -18.35 11.20 7.27
N ASP A 169 -19.22 10.30 7.74
CA ASP A 169 -19.82 10.35 9.08
C ASP A 169 -19.05 9.57 10.15
N GLY A 170 -17.90 8.99 9.80
CA GLY A 170 -17.07 8.20 10.71
C GLY A 170 -17.53 6.75 10.89
N GLN A 171 -18.49 6.26 10.10
CA GLN A 171 -18.83 4.82 10.07
C GLN A 171 -17.87 4.06 9.14
N PRO A 172 -17.66 2.74 9.36
CA PRO A 172 -16.86 1.93 8.44
C PRO A 172 -17.49 1.87 7.05
N TRP A 173 -16.66 2.00 6.00
CA TRP A 173 -17.06 1.75 4.61
C TRP A 173 -16.84 0.28 4.25
N THR A 174 -15.56 -0.11 4.17
CA THR A 174 -15.11 -1.51 4.17
C THR A 174 -14.02 -1.70 5.20
N THR A 175 -13.94 -2.90 5.75
CA THR A 175 -12.88 -3.31 6.68
C THR A 175 -11.77 -4.10 6.00
N ASP A 176 -11.88 -4.35 4.70
CA ASP A 176 -10.77 -4.81 3.86
C ASP A 176 -10.17 -3.62 3.10
N LYS A 177 -9.13 -3.86 2.30
CA LYS A 177 -8.61 -2.85 1.39
C LYS A 177 -9.64 -2.53 0.30
N ASP A 178 -9.61 -1.28 -0.17
CA ASP A 178 -10.44 -0.78 -1.26
C ASP A 178 -9.52 0.01 -2.20
N GLY A 179 -9.46 -0.37 -3.47
CA GLY A 179 -8.72 0.39 -4.49
C GLY A 179 -9.53 1.55 -5.06
N ILE A 180 -10.86 1.42 -5.10
CA ILE A 180 -11.78 2.35 -5.74
C ILE A 180 -11.91 3.64 -4.94
N VAL A 181 -12.06 3.56 -3.61
CA VAL A 181 -12.22 4.75 -2.76
C VAL A 181 -10.96 5.62 -2.79
N PRO A 182 -9.74 5.11 -2.50
CA PRO A 182 -8.50 5.87 -2.70
C PRO A 182 -8.35 6.40 -4.12
N ALA A 183 -8.74 5.65 -5.16
CA ALA A 183 -8.71 6.13 -6.53
C ALA A 183 -9.64 7.35 -6.74
N LEU A 184 -10.90 7.29 -6.29
CA LEU A 184 -11.84 8.41 -6.37
C LEU A 184 -11.39 9.62 -5.54
N LEU A 185 -10.74 9.38 -4.40
CA LEU A 185 -10.16 10.45 -3.57
C LEU A 185 -9.08 11.25 -4.32
N SER A 186 -8.37 10.64 -5.27
CA SER A 186 -7.39 11.37 -6.09
C SER A 186 -8.06 12.45 -6.94
N ALA A 187 -9.27 12.17 -7.45
CA ALA A 187 -10.08 13.14 -8.17
C ALA A 187 -10.69 14.18 -7.22
N GLU A 188 -11.20 13.77 -6.05
CA GLU A 188 -11.72 14.69 -5.03
C GLU A 188 -10.66 15.74 -4.63
N MET A 189 -9.43 15.29 -4.35
CA MET A 189 -8.29 16.16 -4.02
C MET A 189 -7.98 17.12 -5.17
N THR A 190 -7.89 16.60 -6.39
CA THR A 190 -7.57 17.40 -7.58
C THR A 190 -8.61 18.52 -7.78
N ILE A 191 -9.89 18.19 -7.66
CA ILE A 191 -10.99 19.15 -7.83
C ILE A 191 -11.01 20.19 -6.71
N ARG A 192 -10.88 19.76 -5.45
CA ARG A 192 -11.05 20.66 -4.30
C ARG A 192 -9.85 21.55 -4.03
N THR A 193 -8.65 21.06 -4.33
CA THR A 193 -7.41 21.79 -4.05
C THR A 193 -6.85 22.50 -5.28
N GLY A 194 -7.32 22.14 -6.48
CA GLY A 194 -6.74 22.60 -7.75
C GLY A 194 -5.34 22.05 -8.02
N ARG A 195 -4.89 21.05 -7.26
CA ARG A 195 -3.56 20.44 -7.32
C ARG A 195 -3.69 18.93 -7.40
N ASP A 196 -2.91 18.31 -8.28
CA ASP A 196 -2.90 16.84 -8.36
C ASP A 196 -2.17 16.23 -7.13
N PRO A 197 -2.40 14.93 -6.82
CA PRO A 197 -1.81 14.28 -5.65
C PRO A 197 -0.28 14.34 -5.58
N ALA A 198 0.43 14.35 -6.70
CA ALA A 198 1.88 14.43 -6.70
C ALA A 198 2.35 15.83 -6.31
N GLU A 199 1.63 16.87 -6.76
CA GLU A 199 1.90 18.23 -6.30
C GLU A 199 1.66 18.38 -4.80
N LEU A 200 0.59 17.76 -4.27
CA LEU A 200 0.32 17.73 -2.83
C LEU A 200 1.47 17.06 -2.08
N TYR A 201 1.95 15.90 -2.56
CA TYR A 201 3.10 15.22 -1.97
C TYR A 201 4.37 16.09 -2.00
N ARG A 202 4.66 16.77 -3.11
CA ARG A 202 5.80 17.72 -3.18
C ARG A 202 5.71 18.80 -2.09
N GLY A 203 4.51 19.24 -1.74
CA GLY A 203 4.28 20.15 -0.60
C GLY A 203 4.66 19.52 0.74
N LEU A 204 4.26 18.27 0.98
CA LEU A 204 4.63 17.52 2.19
C LEU A 204 6.15 17.27 2.26
N ALA A 205 6.77 16.88 1.15
CA ALA A 205 8.21 16.68 1.06
C ALA A 205 8.99 17.98 1.31
N HIS A 206 8.50 19.13 0.84
CA HIS A 206 9.10 20.43 1.15
C HIS A 206 9.00 20.76 2.65
N GLN A 207 7.84 20.47 3.28
CA GLN A 207 7.62 20.79 4.69
C GLN A 207 8.36 19.85 5.64
N PHE A 208 8.40 18.56 5.33
CA PHE A 208 8.88 17.51 6.23
C PHE A 208 10.17 16.85 5.77
N GLY A 209 10.77 17.28 4.67
CA GLY A 209 11.93 16.64 4.04
C GLY A 209 11.52 15.49 3.12
N ALA A 210 12.14 15.42 1.94
CA ALA A 210 11.90 14.35 0.98
C ALA A 210 12.49 13.02 1.49
N SER A 211 11.69 11.95 1.43
CA SER A 211 12.14 10.59 1.76
C SER A 211 12.64 9.87 0.51
N ALA A 212 13.75 9.15 0.62
CA ALA A 212 14.23 8.17 -0.34
C ALA A 212 13.98 6.77 0.23
N GLU A 213 13.41 5.88 -0.58
CA GLU A 213 13.06 4.51 -0.18
C GLU A 213 13.81 3.49 -1.02
N ARG A 214 14.30 2.43 -0.38
CA ARG A 214 14.94 1.28 -1.07
C ARG A 214 14.46 -0.03 -0.48
N ARG A 215 14.42 -1.04 -1.36
CA ARG A 215 14.21 -2.44 -0.97
C ARG A 215 15.47 -3.24 -1.30
N GLY A 216 15.97 -3.98 -0.33
CA GLY A 216 17.05 -4.95 -0.48
C GLY A 216 16.54 -6.36 -0.23
N GLN A 217 17.33 -7.35 -0.64
CA GLN A 217 17.08 -8.75 -0.33
C GLN A 217 18.40 -9.51 -0.26
N ALA A 218 18.43 -10.53 0.59
CA ALA A 218 19.57 -11.43 0.71
C ALA A 218 19.09 -12.86 0.93
N THR A 219 19.86 -13.83 0.47
CA THR A 219 19.55 -15.25 0.64
C THR A 219 19.58 -15.63 2.11
N ALA A 220 18.69 -16.54 2.50
CA ALA A 220 18.68 -17.08 3.85
C ALA A 220 18.21 -18.52 3.86
N THR A 221 18.94 -19.37 4.58
CA THR A 221 18.53 -20.74 4.83
C THR A 221 17.22 -20.77 5.62
N ARG A 222 16.57 -21.94 5.64
CA ARG A 222 15.36 -22.16 6.46
C ARG A 222 15.60 -21.85 7.94
N GLU A 223 16.76 -22.21 8.46
CA GLU A 223 17.16 -21.92 9.85
C GLU A 223 17.34 -20.43 10.08
N GLN A 224 18.07 -19.74 9.19
CA GLN A 224 18.28 -18.30 9.27
C GLN A 224 16.95 -17.52 9.21
N ARG A 225 16.01 -17.91 8.34
CA ARG A 225 14.67 -17.28 8.30
C ARG A 225 13.90 -17.49 9.61
N ALA A 226 13.99 -18.68 10.21
CA ALA A 226 13.32 -18.96 11.47
C ALA A 226 13.93 -18.16 12.64
N LEU A 227 15.25 -17.95 12.61
CA LEU A 227 15.96 -17.05 13.55
C LEU A 227 15.55 -15.59 13.33
N LEU A 228 15.55 -15.12 12.08
CA LEU A 228 15.15 -13.75 11.72
C LEU A 228 13.75 -13.40 12.25
N ALA A 229 12.80 -14.34 12.10
CA ALA A 229 11.43 -14.16 12.57
C ALA A 229 11.30 -13.97 14.10
N ARG A 230 12.34 -14.30 14.87
CA ARG A 230 12.37 -14.33 16.33
C ARG A 230 13.47 -13.46 16.93
N LEU A 231 14.13 -12.63 16.12
CA LEU A 231 15.16 -11.72 16.63
C LEU A 231 14.56 -10.79 17.68
N THR A 232 15.38 -10.50 18.68
CA THR A 232 15.06 -9.57 19.77
C THR A 232 16.05 -8.41 19.74
N PRO A 233 15.66 -7.22 20.24
CA PRO A 233 16.53 -6.03 20.22
C PRO A 233 17.91 -6.26 20.86
N HIS A 234 17.99 -7.08 21.92
CA HIS A 234 19.24 -7.34 22.65
C HIS A 234 20.32 -8.07 21.83
N GLN A 235 19.95 -8.68 20.70
CA GLN A 235 20.92 -9.34 19.81
C GLN A 235 21.65 -8.35 18.90
N PHE A 236 21.19 -7.10 18.82
CA PHE A 236 21.84 -6.05 18.06
C PHE A 236 22.75 -5.26 18.99
N THR A 237 24.06 -5.46 18.83
CA THR A 237 25.10 -4.73 19.58
C THR A 237 25.55 -3.43 18.89
N HIS A 238 25.13 -3.22 17.65
CA HIS A 238 25.43 -2.04 16.86
C HIS A 238 24.84 -0.77 17.51
N THR A 239 25.59 0.33 17.46
CA THR A 239 25.19 1.63 18.02
C THR A 239 24.85 2.65 16.94
N GLU A 240 25.23 2.39 15.69
CA GLU A 240 25.05 3.30 14.57
C GLU A 240 24.46 2.59 13.36
N LEU A 241 23.73 3.33 12.52
CA LEU A 241 23.19 2.92 11.23
C LEU A 241 23.42 4.07 10.23
N ALA A 242 24.13 3.79 9.14
CA ALA A 242 24.54 4.76 8.11
C ALA A 242 25.29 5.99 8.67
N GLY A 243 26.00 5.82 9.79
CA GLY A 243 26.73 6.89 10.48
C GLY A 243 25.89 7.74 11.43
N GLU A 244 24.64 7.36 11.70
CA GLU A 244 23.78 7.99 12.71
C GLU A 244 23.58 7.07 13.91
N ALA A 245 23.44 7.65 15.11
CA ALA A 245 23.13 6.89 16.32
C ALA A 245 21.77 6.17 16.20
N ILE A 246 21.75 4.88 16.54
CA ILE A 246 20.51 4.10 16.63
C ILE A 246 19.71 4.59 17.84
N VAL A 247 18.47 5.03 17.60
CA VAL A 247 17.59 5.53 18.67
C VAL A 247 16.65 4.45 19.19
N ARG A 248 16.28 3.49 18.34
CA ARG A 248 15.30 2.43 18.65
C ARG A 248 15.59 1.16 17.86
N ILE A 249 15.41 0.02 18.52
CA ILE A 249 15.38 -1.30 17.90
C ILE A 249 14.11 -2.01 18.39
N LEU A 250 13.30 -2.53 17.46
CA LEU A 250 11.97 -3.06 17.73
C LEU A 250 11.78 -4.42 17.06
N ASP A 251 11.31 -5.39 17.83
CA ASP A 251 10.79 -6.69 17.37
C ASP A 251 9.26 -6.74 17.39
N ARG A 252 8.63 -5.69 17.93
CA ARG A 252 7.18 -5.53 18.09
C ARG A 252 6.73 -4.18 17.58
N ALA A 253 5.58 -4.17 16.90
CA ALA A 253 5.00 -2.94 16.39
C ALA A 253 4.54 -2.01 17.52
N SER A 254 4.64 -0.70 17.30
CA SER A 254 4.41 0.28 18.36
C SER A 254 2.94 0.42 18.78
N GLY A 255 1.99 0.30 17.84
CA GLY A 255 0.57 0.45 18.10
C GLY A 255 -0.07 -0.74 18.81
N ASN A 256 0.13 -1.96 18.29
CA ASN A 256 -0.57 -3.16 18.81
C ASN A 256 0.31 -4.13 19.59
N ARG A 257 1.62 -3.85 19.73
CA ARG A 257 2.62 -4.70 20.42
C ARG A 257 2.78 -6.12 19.87
N ALA A 258 2.16 -6.42 18.73
CA ALA A 258 2.31 -7.70 18.04
C ALA A 258 3.73 -7.83 17.47
N ALA A 259 4.24 -9.05 17.40
CA ALA A 259 5.55 -9.32 16.84
C ALA A 259 5.59 -8.93 15.36
N ILE A 260 6.65 -8.24 14.95
CA ILE A 260 6.89 -7.86 13.56
C ILE A 260 7.19 -9.10 12.70
N GLY A 261 7.72 -10.16 13.32
CA GLY A 261 8.26 -11.32 12.62
C GLY A 261 9.51 -10.92 11.86
N GLY A 262 10.44 -10.27 12.56
CA GLY A 262 11.62 -9.58 12.02
C GLY A 262 12.04 -8.47 12.97
N ILE A 263 12.90 -7.56 12.50
CA ILE A 263 13.45 -6.46 13.30
C ILE A 263 13.31 -5.13 12.56
N LYS A 264 13.03 -4.06 13.30
CA LYS A 264 13.07 -2.67 12.84
C LYS A 264 14.15 -1.92 13.62
N VAL A 265 15.05 -1.24 12.92
CA VAL A 265 16.09 -0.39 13.51
C VAL A 265 15.90 1.03 12.99
N MET A 266 15.99 2.01 13.87
CA MET A 266 15.68 3.40 13.56
C MET A 266 16.78 4.34 14.07
N THR A 267 17.07 5.37 13.28
CA THR A 267 17.83 6.57 13.63
C THR A 267 16.88 7.76 13.65
N GLU A 268 17.42 8.97 13.78
CA GLU A 268 16.62 10.21 13.65
C GLU A 268 16.08 10.39 12.22
N HIS A 269 16.91 10.12 11.21
CA HIS A 269 16.58 10.42 9.81
C HIS A 269 16.32 9.19 8.93
N GLY A 270 16.48 7.98 9.44
CA GLY A 270 16.30 6.77 8.65
C GLY A 270 15.91 5.56 9.47
N TRP A 271 15.49 4.51 8.78
CA TRP A 271 15.19 3.23 9.39
C TRP A 271 15.33 2.10 8.38
N PHE A 272 15.50 0.88 8.89
CA PHE A 272 15.25 -0.33 8.11
C PHE A 272 14.38 -1.32 8.86
N VAL A 273 13.70 -2.18 8.10
CA VAL A 273 12.98 -3.36 8.60
C VAL A 273 13.46 -4.58 7.83
N ALA A 274 13.94 -5.60 8.54
CA ALA A 274 14.33 -6.88 7.96
C ALA A 274 13.35 -7.98 8.37
N ARG A 275 12.82 -8.71 7.40
CA ARG A 275 11.81 -9.77 7.60
C ARG A 275 12.05 -10.95 6.67
N PRO A 276 11.76 -12.20 7.10
CA PRO A 276 11.89 -13.35 6.23
C PRO A 276 10.85 -13.30 5.11
N SER A 277 11.22 -13.76 3.90
CA SER A 277 10.24 -14.00 2.85
C SER A 277 9.38 -15.21 3.22
N GLY A 278 8.07 -15.11 2.95
CA GLY A 278 7.13 -16.20 3.21
C GLY A 278 7.16 -17.31 2.15
N THR A 279 7.67 -17.01 0.96
CA THR A 279 7.59 -17.88 -0.23
C THR A 279 8.95 -18.30 -0.79
N GLU A 280 10.02 -17.61 -0.40
CA GLU A 280 11.34 -17.72 -1.01
C GLU A 280 12.42 -17.90 0.07
N ASP A 281 13.53 -18.57 -0.27
CA ASP A 281 14.70 -18.79 0.59
C ASP A 281 15.58 -17.52 0.69
N LEU A 282 14.94 -16.41 1.04
CA LEU A 282 15.53 -15.09 1.22
C LEU A 282 14.84 -14.33 2.36
N TYR A 283 15.47 -13.24 2.79
CA TYR A 283 14.83 -12.21 3.59
C TYR A 283 14.84 -10.87 2.85
N ARG A 284 13.90 -10.00 3.21
CA ARG A 284 13.69 -8.69 2.60
C ARG A 284 14.08 -7.59 3.59
N ILE A 285 14.70 -6.55 3.07
CA ILE A 285 15.05 -5.32 3.78
C ILE A 285 14.22 -4.19 3.16
N TYR A 286 13.48 -3.48 3.98
CA TYR A 286 12.81 -2.24 3.62
C TYR A 286 13.58 -1.11 4.30
N ALA A 287 13.94 -0.07 3.57
CA ALA A 287 14.70 1.05 4.11
C ALA A 287 14.14 2.38 3.62
N GLU A 288 14.22 3.38 4.49
CA GLU A 288 13.89 4.77 4.16
C GLU A 288 14.94 5.70 4.79
N SER A 289 15.21 6.80 4.10
CA SER A 289 16.05 7.89 4.57
C SER A 289 15.45 9.25 4.21
N PHE A 290 15.48 10.19 5.14
CA PHE A 290 15.21 11.61 4.88
C PHE A 290 16.49 12.41 4.53
N ASN A 291 17.64 11.74 4.47
CA ASN A 291 18.93 12.30 4.07
C ASN A 291 19.31 11.94 2.61
N GLY A 292 18.33 11.50 1.81
CA GLY A 292 18.50 11.25 0.38
C GLY A 292 18.99 9.85 0.00
N GLU A 293 19.21 9.68 -1.32
CA GLU A 293 19.47 8.40 -1.99
C GLU A 293 20.75 7.70 -1.54
N ASP A 294 21.86 8.44 -1.43
CA ASP A 294 23.13 7.87 -0.99
C ASP A 294 23.08 7.39 0.47
N HIS A 295 22.27 8.06 1.29
CA HIS A 295 22.09 7.65 2.69
C HIS A 295 21.22 6.39 2.80
N VAL A 296 20.11 6.29 2.07
CA VAL A 296 19.30 5.05 2.10
C VAL A 296 20.05 3.86 1.51
N ALA A 297 20.92 4.06 0.51
CA ALA A 297 21.78 3.00 0.00
C ALA A 297 22.74 2.47 1.08
N ARG A 298 23.33 3.36 1.88
CA ARG A 298 24.15 2.99 3.05
C ARG A 298 23.32 2.27 4.11
N ILE A 299 22.11 2.73 4.41
CA ILE A 299 21.19 2.03 5.34
C ILE A 299 20.96 0.58 4.89
N VAL A 300 20.72 0.33 3.59
CA VAL A 300 20.51 -1.04 3.09
C VAL A 300 21.76 -1.90 3.27
N SER A 301 22.95 -1.36 2.95
CA SER A 301 24.23 -2.07 3.11
C SER A 301 24.49 -2.44 4.58
N ASP A 302 24.33 -1.46 5.48
CA ASP A 302 24.50 -1.65 6.92
C ASP A 302 23.48 -2.64 7.47
N ALA A 303 22.21 -2.50 7.09
CA ALA A 303 21.14 -3.39 7.49
C ALA A 303 21.44 -4.85 7.14
N GLN A 304 21.91 -5.10 5.91
CA GLN A 304 22.26 -6.45 5.48
C GLN A 304 23.40 -7.01 6.32
N SER A 305 24.47 -6.23 6.51
CA SER A 305 25.64 -6.63 7.30
C SER A 305 25.28 -6.91 8.77
N MET A 306 24.46 -6.06 9.38
CA MET A 306 23.97 -6.24 10.75
C MET A 306 23.14 -7.50 10.89
N VAL A 307 22.21 -7.74 9.97
CA VAL A 307 21.32 -8.91 10.02
C VAL A 307 22.13 -10.19 9.78
N ASP A 308 23.00 -10.22 8.78
CA ASP A 308 23.83 -11.38 8.46
C ASP A 308 24.73 -11.75 9.65
N ALA A 309 25.38 -10.77 10.30
CA ALA A 309 26.21 -11.00 11.48
C ALA A 309 25.41 -11.61 12.65
N VAL A 310 24.20 -11.11 12.91
CA VAL A 310 23.33 -11.64 13.97
C VAL A 310 22.85 -13.06 13.64
N LEU A 311 22.54 -13.34 12.37
CA LEU A 311 22.11 -14.66 11.92
C LEU A 311 23.26 -15.68 11.99
N GLU A 312 24.48 -15.30 11.61
CA GLU A 312 25.67 -16.14 11.73
C GLU A 312 26.03 -16.44 13.19
N ALA A 313 25.91 -15.47 14.09
CA ALA A 313 26.11 -15.70 15.51
C ALA A 313 25.05 -16.67 16.07
N GLY A 314 23.80 -16.53 15.63
CA GLY A 314 22.69 -17.38 16.06
C GLY A 314 22.75 -18.82 15.55
N THR A 315 23.33 -19.08 14.37
CA THR A 315 23.52 -20.45 13.86
C THR A 315 24.70 -21.17 14.50
N ARG A 316 25.71 -20.44 14.99
CA ARG A 316 26.87 -21.01 15.70
C ARG A 316 26.58 -21.39 17.16
N ASP A 317 25.48 -20.91 17.76
CA ASP A 317 25.05 -21.30 19.11
C ASP A 317 24.05 -22.50 19.07
N PRO A 318 24.46 -23.72 19.47
CA PRO A 318 23.62 -24.91 19.45
C PRO A 318 22.40 -24.83 20.38
N ARG A 319 22.35 -23.86 21.30
CA ARG A 319 21.24 -23.70 22.27
C ARG A 319 20.06 -22.94 21.69
N ALA A 320 20.25 -22.13 20.66
CA ALA A 320 19.20 -21.33 20.01
C ALA A 320 18.30 -22.15 19.06
N ALA A 321 18.76 -23.32 18.59
CA ALA A 321 18.11 -24.14 17.56
C ALA A 321 16.98 -25.06 18.08
N ARG A 322 16.72 -25.13 19.40
CA ARG A 322 15.65 -26.00 19.94
C ARG A 322 14.30 -25.31 19.85
N ALA A 323 13.61 -25.48 18.72
CA ALA A 323 12.18 -25.22 18.63
C ALA A 323 11.39 -26.22 19.52
N PRO A 324 10.34 -25.78 20.23
CA PRO A 324 9.36 -26.72 20.76
C PRO A 324 8.56 -27.29 19.59
N ASP A 325 8.47 -28.62 19.55
CA ASP A 325 7.72 -29.38 18.56
C ASP A 325 6.23 -28.98 18.58
N MET A 326 5.77 -28.28 17.54
CA MET A 326 4.36 -27.91 17.36
C MET A 326 3.49 -29.08 16.88
N ARG A 327 3.72 -30.30 17.38
CA ARG A 327 2.90 -31.49 17.06
C ARG A 327 2.26 -32.22 18.23
N THR A 328 2.39 -31.77 19.48
CA THR A 328 1.70 -32.43 20.62
C THR A 328 0.90 -31.45 21.48
N GLY A 329 -0.11 -30.82 20.86
CA GLY A 329 -1.06 -29.94 21.53
C GLY A 329 -2.51 -30.25 21.16
N ARG A 330 -2.91 -31.52 21.09
CA ARG A 330 -4.35 -31.86 21.10
C ARG A 330 -4.86 -31.78 22.55
N PRO A 331 -5.88 -30.98 22.87
CA PRO A 331 -6.51 -31.04 24.17
C PRO A 331 -7.14 -32.42 24.36
N ARG A 332 -6.77 -33.12 25.44
CA ARG A 332 -7.50 -34.29 25.90
C ARG A 332 -8.91 -33.83 26.29
N ILE A 333 -9.91 -34.14 25.48
CA ILE A 333 -11.32 -34.05 25.86
C ILE A 333 -11.57 -35.19 26.86
N THR A 334 -11.50 -34.88 28.15
CA THR A 334 -12.02 -35.77 29.20
C THR A 334 -13.54 -35.73 29.16
N ARG A 335 -14.13 -36.81 28.68
CA ARG A 335 -15.57 -37.04 28.63
C ARG A 335 -16.08 -37.25 30.08
N ALA A 336 -16.65 -36.22 30.69
CA ALA A 336 -17.32 -36.34 31.98
C ALA A 336 -18.63 -37.13 31.78
N VAL A 337 -18.65 -38.37 32.27
CA VAL A 337 -19.84 -39.20 32.35
C VAL A 337 -20.73 -38.65 33.47
N SER A 338 -21.85 -38.03 33.09
CA SER A 338 -22.94 -37.66 34.01
C SER A 338 -23.67 -38.92 34.48
N ALA A 339 -23.29 -39.44 35.64
CA ALA A 339 -24.11 -40.35 36.42
C ALA A 339 -24.88 -39.55 37.50
N ARG A 340 -26.14 -39.19 37.22
CA ARG A 340 -27.12 -38.89 38.27
C ARG A 340 -28.33 -39.79 38.08
N GLY A 341 -28.42 -40.74 39.01
CA GLY A 341 -29.39 -41.80 39.04
C GLY A 341 -30.83 -41.32 39.27
N ARG A 342 -31.74 -42.02 38.61
CA ARG A 342 -33.14 -42.13 39.01
C ARG A 342 -33.23 -42.77 40.38
N ARG A 343 -33.73 -42.04 41.38
CA ARG A 343 -34.38 -42.65 42.57
C ARG A 343 -35.89 -42.55 42.39
N ARG A 344 -36.52 -43.71 42.29
CA ARG A 344 -37.97 -43.90 42.50
C ARG A 344 -38.22 -44.16 43.99
N SER A 345 -39.29 -43.56 44.50
CA SER A 345 -40.39 -44.17 45.29
C SER A 345 -40.70 -43.57 46.66
N ARG A 346 -42.03 -43.47 46.90
CA ARG A 346 -42.80 -43.35 48.17
C ARG A 346 -42.81 -41.92 48.75
N ARG A 347 -43.94 -41.26 48.99
CA ARG A 347 -45.35 -41.62 49.21
C ARG A 347 -46.28 -40.64 48.51
#